data_AF-A0A934J6B4-F1
#
_entry.id   AF-A0A934J6B4-F1
#
_cell.length_a   1.000
_cell.length_b   1.000
_cell.length_c   1.000
_cell.angle_alpha   90.00
_cell.angle_beta   90.00
_cell.angle_gamma   90.00
#
_symmetry.space_group_name_H-M   'P 1'
#
loop_
_entity.id
_entity.type
_entity.pdbx_description
1 polymer ?
#
loop_
_entity_poly.entity_id
_entity_poly.type
_entity_poly.pdbx_seq_one_letter_code
_entity_poly.pdbx_strand_id
1 'polypeptide(L)' 'MNGEVRKFSRKAVWLAVDSEYGDRLMEITREHVALAKELIVNRESVTEPDREIYTACIEQLRQKRDSIISKFEGGNGND' A
#
# COMPACT_ATOMS: atom_id res chain seq x y z
N MET A 1 -1.17 -4.92 16.53
CA MET A 1 -1.71 -3.65 16.00
C MET A 1 -2.60 -3.97 14.81
N ASN A 2 -3.89 -3.63 14.88
CA ASN A 2 -4.84 -3.87 13.79
C ASN A 2 -4.55 -2.83 12.69
N GLY A 3 -4.10 -3.26 11.51
CA GLY A 3 -3.88 -2.39 10.36
C GLY A 3 -5.22 -1.83 9.88
N GLU A 4 -5.51 -0.58 10.22
CA GLU A 4 -6.73 0.10 9.82
C GLU A 4 -6.68 0.33 8.30
N VAL A 5 -7.60 -0.27 7.55
CA VAL A 5 -7.69 -0.04 6.10
C VAL A 5 -8.22 1.38 5.90
N ARG A 6 -7.34 2.34 5.62
CA ARG A 6 -7.74 3.69 5.26
C ARG A 6 -8.62 3.65 4.01
N LYS A 7 -9.84 4.17 4.15
CA LYS A 7 -10.79 4.27 3.04
C LYS A 7 -10.57 5.61 2.34
N PHE A 8 -10.04 5.54 1.13
CA PHE A 8 -9.98 6.69 0.22
C PHE A 8 -11.21 6.72 -0.69
N SER A 9 -11.62 7.92 -1.08
CA SER A 9 -12.64 8.13 -2.09
C SER A 9 -12.18 7.56 -3.44
N ARG A 10 -13.13 7.02 -4.22
CA ARG A 10 -12.83 6.52 -5.57
C ARG A 10 -12.21 7.59 -6.47
N LYS A 11 -12.61 8.86 -6.28
CA LYS A 11 -12.05 10.01 -7.00
C LYS A 11 -10.56 10.20 -6.67
N ALA A 12 -10.19 10.21 -5.39
CA ALA A 12 -8.79 10.38 -4.98
C ALA A 12 -7.89 9.25 -5.50
N VAL A 13 -8.36 8.00 -5.45
CA VAL A 13 -7.64 6.86 -6.01
C VAL A 13 -7.44 7.03 -7.52
N TRP A 14 -8.49 7.41 -8.24
CA TRP A 14 -8.42 7.60 -9.69
C TRP A 14 -7.45 8.72 -10.07
N LEU A 15 -7.53 9.88 -9.41
CA LEU A 15 -6.60 11.00 -9.61
C LEU A 15 -5.15 10.63 -9.29
N ALA A 16 -4.92 9.86 -8.22
CA ALA A 16 -3.58 9.43 -7.86
C ALA A 16 -2.98 8.49 -8.92
N VAL A 17 -3.79 7.59 -9.49
CA VAL A 17 -3.36 6.67 -10.55
C VAL A 17 -3.12 7.41 -11.88
N ASP A 18 -3.91 8.42 -12.20
CA ASP A 18 -3.79 9.22 -13.43
C ASP A 18 -2.70 10.31 -13.34
N SER A 19 -2.08 10.47 -12.16
CA SER A 19 -0.99 11.42 -11.92
C SER A 19 0.39 10.81 -12.15
N GLU A 20 1.43 11.61 -11.95
CA GLU A 20 2.84 11.17 -11.91
C GLU A 20 3.12 10.02 -10.91
N TYR A 21 2.23 9.80 -9.94
CA TYR A 21 2.37 8.73 -8.96
C TYR A 21 1.81 7.37 -9.42
N GLY A 22 1.20 7.30 -10.61
CA GLY A 22 0.57 6.08 -11.13
C GLY A 22 1.52 4.88 -11.20
N ASP A 23 2.69 5.07 -11.83
CA ASP A 23 3.73 4.04 -11.91
C ASP A 23 4.19 3.62 -10.51
N ARG A 24 4.39 4.60 -9.61
CA ARG A 24 4.83 4.32 -8.25
C ARG A 24 3.80 3.52 -7.44
N LEU A 25 2.51 3.78 -7.65
CA LEU A 25 1.42 3.00 -7.04
C LEU A 25 1.39 1.57 -7.58
N MET A 26 1.69 1.36 -8.86
CA MET A 26 1.83 0.01 -9.43
C MET A 26 3.02 -0.74 -8.84
N GLU A 27 4.18 -0.09 -8.70
CA GLU A 27 5.36 -0.68 -8.06
C GLU A 27 5.05 -1.14 -6.62
N ILE A 28 4.47 -0.25 -5.81
CA ILE A 28 4.05 -0.56 -4.44
C ILE A 28 3.10 -1.76 -4.42
N THR A 29 2.16 -1.83 -5.36
CA THR A 29 1.22 -2.96 -5.47
C THR A 29 1.94 -4.27 -5.81
N ARG A 30 2.90 -4.24 -6.74
CA ARG A 30 3.70 -5.41 -7.13
C ARG A 30 4.54 -5.91 -5.96
N GLU A 31 5.23 -5.01 -5.26
CA GLU A 31 6.03 -5.33 -4.07
C GLU A 31 5.15 -5.94 -2.96
N HIS A 32 3.99 -5.34 -2.69
CA HIS A 32 3.05 -5.84 -1.68
C HIS A 32 2.55 -7.26 -2.02
N VAL A 33 2.20 -7.50 -3.30
CA VAL A 33 1.76 -8.83 -3.76
C VAL A 33 2.91 -9.85 -3.67
N ALA A 34 4.14 -9.46 -4.01
CA ALA A 34 5.29 -10.36 -3.90
C ALA A 34 5.53 -10.80 -2.45
N LEU A 35 5.57 -9.85 -1.49
CA LEU A 35 5.76 -10.16 -0.07
C LEU A 35 4.60 -10.99 0.50
N ALA A 36 3.37 -10.67 0.11
CA ALA A 36 2.21 -11.46 0.54
C ALA A 36 2.26 -12.89 -0.03
N LYS A 37 2.71 -13.07 -1.28
CA LYS A 37 2.91 -14.40 -1.87
C LYS A 37 3.98 -15.20 -1.15
N GLU A 38 5.12 -14.59 -0.82
CA GLU A 38 6.19 -15.25 -0.05
C GLU A 38 5.66 -15.76 1.31
N LEU A 39 4.88 -14.94 2.02
CA LEU A 39 4.26 -15.34 3.28
C LEU A 39 3.25 -16.50 3.16
N ILE A 40 2.59 -16.65 2.00
CA ILE A 40 1.60 -17.70 1.74
C ILE A 40 2.28 -18.98 1.26
N VAL A 41 3.18 -18.87 0.28
CA VAL A 41 3.83 -20.01 -0.39
C VAL A 41 4.89 -20.64 0.50
N ASN A 42 5.74 -19.81 1.13
CA ASN A 42 6.84 -20.27 1.96
C ASN A 42 6.45 -20.32 3.45
N ARG A 43 5.14 -20.45 3.75
CA ARG A 43 4.60 -20.35 5.11
C ARG A 43 5.32 -21.27 6.11
N GLU A 44 5.71 -22.47 5.70
CA GLU A 44 6.33 -23.47 6.56
C GLU A 44 7.84 -23.22 6.78
N SER A 45 8.50 -22.52 5.86
CA SER A 45 9.94 -22.22 5.91
C SER A 45 10.26 -20.82 6.42
N VAL A 46 9.29 -19.91 6.43
CA VAL A 46 9.46 -18.54 6.94
C VAL A 46 9.38 -18.55 8.47
N THR A 47 10.48 -18.16 9.11
CA THR A 47 10.60 -18.10 10.57
C THR A 47 9.76 -16.95 11.16
N GLU A 48 9.50 -16.97 12.46
CA GLU A 48 8.81 -15.86 13.14
C GLU A 48 9.47 -14.49 12.91
N PRO A 49 10.81 -14.31 13.06
CA PRO A 49 11.43 -13.01 12.78
C PRO A 49 11.30 -12.60 11.30
N ASP A 50 11.37 -13.54 10.35
CA ASP A 50 11.12 -13.24 8.95
C ASP A 50 9.69 -12.75 8.73
N ARG A 51 8.69 -13.37 9.40
CA ARG A 51 7.29 -12.92 9.34
C ARG A 51 7.13 -11.49 9.84
N GLU A 52 7.81 -11.13 10.92
CA GLU A 52 7.79 -9.76 11.45
C GLU A 52 8.39 -8.78 10.44
N ILE A 53 9.52 -9.13 9.81
CA ILE A 53 10.15 -8.32 8.76
C ILE A 53 9.19 -8.13 7.57
N TYR A 54 8.63 -9.21 7.04
CA TYR A 54 7.69 -9.13 5.92
C TYR A 54 6.45 -8.31 6.27
N THR A 55 5.92 -8.47 7.48
CA THR A 55 4.78 -7.69 7.98
C THR A 55 5.13 -6.21 8.07
N ALA A 56 6.30 -5.87 8.60
CA ALA A 56 6.77 -4.49 8.68
C ALA A 56 6.96 -3.86 7.29
N CYS A 57 7.51 -4.61 6.33
CA CYS A 57 7.64 -4.15 4.94
C CYS A 57 6.26 -3.90 4.29
N ILE A 58 5.29 -4.79 4.51
CA ILE A 58 3.91 -4.64 4.03
C ILE A 58 3.27 -3.36 4.61
N GLU A 59 3.45 -3.10 5.91
CA GLU A 59 2.92 -1.89 6.55
C GLU A 59 3.57 -0.62 6.02
N GLN A 60 4.88 -0.63 5.76
CA GLN A 60 5.56 0.51 5.12
C GLN A 60 5.03 0.77 3.70
N LEU A 61 4.78 -0.27 2.91
CA LEU A 61 4.20 -0.14 1.57
C LEU A 61 2.78 0.45 1.64
N ARG A 62 1.98 0.04 2.62
CA ARG A 62 0.65 0.62 2.88
C ARG A 62 0.75 2.09 3.26
N GLN A 63 1.66 2.46 4.16
CA GLN A 63 1.88 3.86 4.54
C GLN A 63 2.31 4.72 3.34
N LYS A 64 3.19 4.21 2.47
CA LYS A 64 3.61 4.91 1.24
C LYS A 64 2.45 5.12 0.28
N ARG A 65 1.66 4.09 0.01
CA ARG A 65 0.43 4.18 -0.79
C ARG A 65 -0.52 5.23 -0.20
N ASP A 66 -0.77 5.16 1.09
CA ASP A 66 -1.72 6.04 1.78
C ASP A 66 -1.25 7.49 1.75
N SER A 67 0.05 7.73 1.88
CA SER A 67 0.65 9.05 1.77
C SER A 67 0.52 9.64 0.38
N ILE A 68 0.57 8.81 -0.67
CA ILE A 68 0.33 9.25 -2.06
C ILE A 68 -1.15 9.60 -2.25
N ILE A 69 -2.06 8.68 -1.93
CA ILE A 69 -3.50 8.87 -2.21
C ILE A 69 -4.07 10.01 -1.35
N SER A 70 -3.56 10.22 -0.14
CA SER A 70 -3.98 11.33 0.72
C SER A 70 -3.71 12.71 0.14
N LYS A 71 -2.79 12.86 -0.83
CA LYS A 71 -2.57 14.14 -1.54
C LYS A 71 -3.76 14.53 -2.42
N PHE A 72 -4.58 13.55 -2.79
CA PHE A 72 -5.73 13.69 -3.68
C PHE A 72 -7.07 13.65 -2.92
N GLU A 73 -7.03 13.39 -1.61
CA GLU A 73 -8.17 13.58 -0.71
C GLU A 73 -8.34 15.06 -0.40
N GLY A 74 -9.56 15.59 -0.59
CA GLY A 74 -9.87 17.00 -0.32
C GLY A 74 -9.77 17.95 -1.53
N GLY A 75 -9.46 17.45 -2.73
CA GLY A 75 -9.55 18.21 -3.99
C GLY A 75 -11.00 18.40 -4.48
N ASN A 76 -11.82 19.11 -3.70
CA ASN A 76 -12.95 19.93 -4.18
C ASN A 76 -13.51 20.77 -3.02
N GLY A 77 -13.14 22.04 -2.98
CA GLY A 77 -13.72 23.03 -2.07
C GLY A 77 -13.00 24.38 -2.16
N ASN A 78 -13.29 25.13 -3.22
CA ASN A 78 -13.07 26.57 -3.40
C ASN A 78 -11.76 27.03 -4.08
N ASP A 79 -11.81 27.16 -5.41
CA ASP A 79 -11.28 28.32 -6.16
C ASP A 79 -12.50 29.01 -6.81
#